data_AF-A0A3D1N0J5-F1
#
_entry.id   AF-A0A3D1N0J5-F1
#
_cell.length_a   1.000
_cell.length_b   1.000
_cell.length_c   1.000
_cell.angle_alpha   90.00
_cell.angle_beta   90.00
_cell.angle_gamma   90.00
#
_symmetry.space_group_name_H-M   'P 1'
#
loop_
_entity.id
_entity.type
_entity.pdbx_description
1 polymer ?
#
loop_
_entity_poly.entity_id
_entity_poly.type
_entity_poly.pdbx_seq_one_letter_code
_entity_poly.pdbx_strand_id
1 'polypeptide(L)'
;MERAVFKLIFVTAMSLLACSAAVASFLYQNEPSTSLDASAGFNAGGMDYFLLKLRIYHPAKGIAAFPDGGQPKVSFESVYLFKLDKSGPQKIAELGIAADLSSTYFKSSQIRSASNGVLIKIPWMDRKFYSKKLNPDKNVSARKDEYYLYDPATAKIAVVKDPGGEWPKETLSLIKTGKLFRDFSDFDAAGLPNPLDYIPGAGEPDGLADIISKGLGERRLRLAAARRLMASGNEGLLRPAIAGLDKIAAARKISFWTEEKALLEQILAVPGKKKGE
;
A
#
# COMPACT_ATOMS: atom_id res chain seq x y z
N MET A 1 49.56 -20.54 14.94
CA MET A 1 48.43 -19.99 15.74
C MET A 1 47.50 -19.07 14.94
N GLU A 2 47.97 -18.33 13.92
CA GLU A 2 47.14 -17.33 13.22
C GLU A 2 46.01 -17.88 12.32
N ARG A 3 46.12 -19.12 11.83
CA ARG A 3 45.07 -19.73 10.97
C ARG A 3 43.81 -20.18 11.74
N ALA A 4 43.88 -20.33 13.05
CA ALA A 4 42.74 -20.74 13.87
C ALA A 4 41.83 -19.55 14.23
N VAL A 5 42.41 -18.37 14.45
CA VAL A 5 41.68 -17.14 14.79
C VAL A 5 40.86 -16.63 13.61
N PHE A 6 41.38 -16.74 12.38
CA PHE A 6 40.68 -16.27 11.18
C PHE A 6 39.46 -17.14 10.81
N LYS A 7 39.52 -18.46 11.05
CA LYS A 7 38.38 -19.35 10.84
C LYS A 7 37.29 -19.16 11.89
N LEU A 8 37.67 -18.83 13.13
CA LEU A 8 36.69 -18.61 14.20
C LEU A 8 35.87 -17.34 13.92
N ILE A 9 36.48 -16.24 13.50
CA ILE A 9 35.80 -14.97 13.19
C ILE A 9 34.85 -15.10 11.99
N PHE A 10 35.22 -15.89 10.97
CA PHE A 10 34.38 -16.08 9.79
C PHE A 10 33.14 -16.95 10.07
N VAL A 11 33.25 -17.89 11.02
CA VAL A 11 32.12 -18.74 11.43
C VAL A 11 31.17 -17.99 12.36
N THR A 12 31.65 -17.06 13.22
CA THR A 12 30.76 -16.19 14.03
C THR A 12 30.01 -15.15 13.20
N ALA A 13 30.60 -14.62 12.12
CA ALA A 13 29.92 -13.67 11.24
C ALA A 13 28.81 -14.31 10.40
N MET A 14 28.96 -15.58 10.00
CA MET A 14 27.91 -16.32 9.28
C MET A 14 26.82 -16.91 10.19
N SER A 15 27.09 -17.13 11.49
CA SER A 15 26.07 -17.60 12.44
C SER A 15 25.17 -16.47 12.98
N LEU A 16 25.57 -15.20 12.83
CA LEU A 16 24.69 -14.04 13.06
C LEU A 16 23.65 -13.81 11.95
N LEU A 17 23.81 -14.46 10.79
CA LEU A 17 22.85 -14.40 9.67
C LEU A 17 21.72 -15.43 9.78
N ALA A 18 21.76 -16.33 10.76
CA ALA A 18 20.74 -17.36 10.97
C ALA A 18 19.53 -16.90 11.81
N CYS A 19 19.53 -15.67 12.33
CA CYS A 19 18.36 -15.09 13.00
C CYS A 19 17.52 -14.26 12.01
N SER A 20 16.83 -14.93 11.09
CA SER A 20 16.02 -14.28 10.04
C SER A 20 14.98 -13.28 10.57
N ALA A 21 14.47 -13.47 11.79
CA ALA A 21 13.57 -12.52 12.45
C ALA A 21 14.31 -11.33 13.11
N ALA A 22 15.43 -11.57 13.78
CA ALA A 22 16.18 -10.51 14.46
C ALA A 22 16.92 -9.59 13.48
N VAL A 23 17.46 -10.15 12.39
CA VAL A 23 18.13 -9.37 11.32
C VAL A 23 17.10 -8.53 10.54
N ALA A 24 15.89 -9.04 10.33
CA ALA A 24 14.79 -8.26 9.73
C ALA A 24 14.39 -7.06 10.62
N SER A 25 14.35 -7.25 11.94
CA SER A 25 14.11 -6.16 12.90
C SER A 25 15.27 -5.16 13.00
N PHE A 26 16.46 -5.47 12.50
CA PHE A 26 17.60 -4.54 12.52
C PHE A 26 17.59 -3.63 11.29
N LEU A 27 17.26 -4.19 10.12
CA LEU A 27 17.32 -3.49 8.83
C LEU A 27 16.01 -2.78 8.47
N TYR A 28 14.88 -3.20 9.06
CA TYR A 28 13.57 -2.64 8.75
C TYR A 28 12.83 -2.20 10.01
N GLN A 29 11.92 -1.22 9.86
CA GLN A 29 10.99 -0.87 10.91
C GLN A 29 10.05 -2.06 11.18
N ASN A 30 9.77 -2.33 12.47
CA ASN A 30 8.83 -3.38 12.84
C ASN A 30 7.40 -2.98 12.45
N GLU A 31 7.10 -1.68 12.52
CA GLU A 31 5.82 -1.11 12.14
C GLU A 31 5.70 -1.01 10.60
N PRO A 32 4.59 -1.50 10.03
CA PRO A 32 4.33 -1.37 8.60
C PRO A 32 3.78 0.02 8.27
N SER A 33 3.99 0.42 7.02
CA SER A 33 3.46 1.62 6.38
C SER A 33 2.62 1.22 5.17
N THR A 34 1.64 2.03 4.78
CA THR A 34 0.91 1.83 3.53
C THR A 34 1.14 2.99 2.56
N SER A 35 1.26 2.67 1.26
CA SER A 35 1.24 3.68 0.20
C SER A 35 -0.02 3.47 -0.61
N LEU A 36 -0.71 4.58 -0.90
CA LEU A 36 -1.85 4.62 -1.80
C LEU A 36 -1.60 5.72 -2.81
N ASP A 37 -1.42 5.30 -4.04
CA ASP A 37 -1.23 6.18 -5.17
C ASP A 37 -2.40 5.98 -6.13
N ALA A 38 -2.97 7.06 -6.65
CA ALA A 38 -3.98 7.02 -7.69
C ALA A 38 -3.40 7.54 -9.01
N SER A 39 -3.83 6.97 -10.13
CA SER A 39 -3.60 7.56 -11.46
C SER A 39 -4.61 8.68 -11.73
N ALA A 40 -4.40 9.41 -12.83
CA ALA A 40 -5.47 10.23 -13.40
C ALA A 40 -6.64 9.34 -13.85
N GLY A 41 -7.81 9.94 -14.02
CA GLY A 41 -8.99 9.27 -14.56
C GLY A 41 -9.16 9.52 -16.05
N PHE A 42 -9.68 8.52 -16.75
CA PHE A 42 -9.92 8.56 -18.19
C PHE A 42 -11.30 7.99 -18.51
N ASN A 43 -11.97 8.61 -19.47
CA ASN A 43 -13.24 8.08 -19.97
C ASN A 43 -12.99 6.92 -20.95
N ALA A 44 -13.54 5.75 -20.63
CA ALA A 44 -13.58 4.60 -21.52
C ALA A 44 -15.01 4.07 -21.59
N GLY A 45 -15.57 3.94 -22.79
CA GLY A 45 -16.96 3.49 -22.98
C GLY A 45 -17.99 4.30 -22.21
N GLY A 46 -17.79 5.62 -22.06
CA GLY A 46 -18.73 6.52 -21.38
C GLY A 46 -18.60 6.56 -19.85
N MET A 47 -17.70 5.77 -19.24
CA MET A 47 -17.48 5.75 -17.80
C MET A 47 -16.04 6.20 -17.48
N ASP A 48 -15.86 6.89 -16.35
CA ASP A 48 -14.52 7.26 -15.88
C ASP A 48 -13.88 6.09 -15.13
N TYR A 49 -12.68 5.73 -15.56
CA TYR A 49 -11.83 4.72 -14.92
C TYR A 49 -10.55 5.35 -14.43
N PHE A 50 -10.00 4.81 -13.35
CA PHE A 50 -8.68 5.17 -12.85
C PHE A 50 -8.05 3.97 -12.14
N LEU A 51 -6.75 4.04 -11.89
CA LEU A 51 -6.01 3.02 -11.16
C LEU A 51 -5.73 3.46 -9.73
N LEU A 52 -5.74 2.50 -8.82
CA LEU A 52 -5.27 2.68 -7.44
C LEU A 52 -4.18 1.64 -7.15
N LYS A 53 -3.01 2.09 -6.71
CA LYS A 53 -1.94 1.22 -6.22
C LYS A 53 -1.96 1.20 -4.70
N LEU A 54 -2.08 0.01 -4.11
CA LEU A 54 -1.90 -0.21 -2.68
C LEU A 54 -0.58 -0.93 -2.45
N ARG A 55 0.23 -0.42 -1.53
CA ARG A 55 1.45 -1.06 -1.04
C ARG A 55 1.43 -1.13 0.47
N ILE A 56 1.87 -2.25 1.03
CA ILE A 56 2.12 -2.44 2.46
C ILE A 56 3.59 -2.84 2.60
N TYR A 57 4.35 -2.07 3.37
CA TYR A 57 5.79 -2.25 3.42
C TYR A 57 6.37 -1.83 4.77
N HIS A 58 7.56 -2.33 5.07
CA HIS A 58 8.36 -1.94 6.22
C HIS A 58 9.49 -1.03 5.72
N PRO A 59 9.51 0.26 6.11
CA PRO A 59 10.61 1.17 5.78
C PRO A 59 11.95 0.60 6.22
N ALA A 60 12.99 0.81 5.40
CA ALA A 60 14.35 0.52 5.82
C ALA A 60 14.74 1.44 6.99
N LYS A 61 15.61 0.96 7.88
CA LYS A 61 16.14 1.76 9.01
C LYS A 61 17.63 1.54 9.23
N GLY A 62 18.24 2.44 10.00
CA GLY A 62 19.66 2.39 10.30
C GLY A 62 20.50 2.41 9.02
N ILE A 63 21.51 1.54 8.95
CA ILE A 63 22.41 1.42 7.79
C ILE A 63 21.69 1.03 6.48
N ALA A 64 20.56 0.33 6.56
CA ALA A 64 19.79 -0.06 5.37
C ALA A 64 19.08 1.13 4.72
N ALA A 65 18.89 2.22 5.44
CA ALA A 65 18.24 3.44 4.95
C ALA A 65 19.21 4.38 4.21
N PHE A 66 20.52 4.11 4.20
CA PHE A 66 21.52 4.98 3.56
C PHE A 66 21.83 4.51 2.12
N PRO A 67 22.02 5.40 1.14
CA PRO A 67 21.96 6.88 1.22
C PRO A 67 20.56 7.49 0.99
N ASP A 68 19.66 6.79 0.28
CA ASP A 68 18.43 7.38 -0.27
C ASP A 68 17.14 6.82 0.37
N GLY A 69 17.15 6.59 1.69
CA GLY A 69 16.04 5.98 2.42
C GLY A 69 15.97 4.45 2.32
N GLY A 70 16.86 3.84 1.53
CA GLY A 70 16.96 2.39 1.39
C GLY A 70 15.83 1.74 0.58
N GLN A 71 15.96 0.45 0.28
CA GLN A 71 14.85 -0.32 -0.30
C GLN A 71 13.94 -0.84 0.83
N PRO A 72 12.64 -0.50 0.83
CA PRO A 72 11.73 -1.04 1.84
C PRO A 72 11.47 -2.53 1.61
N LYS A 73 11.16 -3.26 2.69
CA LYS A 73 10.65 -4.63 2.57
C LYS A 73 9.15 -4.57 2.27
N VAL A 74 8.73 -5.02 1.09
CA VAL A 74 7.32 -5.03 0.68
C VAL A 74 6.64 -6.31 1.16
N SER A 75 5.56 -6.18 1.93
CA SER A 75 4.72 -7.29 2.38
C SER A 75 3.56 -7.56 1.41
N PHE A 76 3.05 -6.50 0.78
CA PHE A 76 1.98 -6.58 -0.21
C PHE A 76 2.07 -5.41 -1.20
N GLU A 77 1.80 -5.67 -2.47
CA GLU A 77 1.62 -4.64 -3.47
C GLU A 77 0.65 -5.13 -4.54
N SER A 78 -0.33 -4.30 -4.88
CA SER A 78 -1.25 -4.60 -5.97
C SER A 78 -1.82 -3.32 -6.59
N VAL A 79 -2.24 -3.41 -7.84
CA VAL A 79 -2.95 -2.35 -8.55
C VAL A 79 -4.36 -2.79 -8.87
N TYR A 80 -5.28 -1.89 -8.64
CA TYR A 80 -6.70 -2.08 -8.84
C TYR A 80 -7.20 -1.13 -9.90
N LEU A 81 -8.07 -1.66 -10.75
CA LEU A 81 -8.87 -0.86 -11.65
C LEU A 81 -10.15 -0.44 -10.91
N PHE A 82 -10.40 0.86 -10.89
CA PHE A 82 -11.61 1.45 -10.35
C PHE A 82 -12.43 2.09 -11.47
N LYS A 83 -13.74 2.01 -11.28
CA LYS A 83 -14.75 2.72 -12.04
C LYS A 83 -15.39 3.76 -11.13
N LEU A 84 -15.53 4.99 -11.61
CA LEU A 84 -16.26 6.03 -10.89
C LEU A 84 -17.70 6.08 -11.38
N ASP A 85 -18.65 5.85 -10.47
CA ASP A 85 -20.07 6.01 -10.72
C ASP A 85 -20.69 7.10 -9.82
N LYS A 86 -22.02 7.24 -9.84
CA LYS A 86 -22.74 8.22 -9.02
C LYS A 86 -22.72 7.90 -7.53
N SER A 87 -22.56 6.63 -7.15
CA SER A 87 -22.44 6.17 -5.77
C SER A 87 -21.01 6.27 -5.22
N GLY A 88 -20.00 6.35 -6.08
CA GLY A 88 -18.62 6.56 -5.70
C GLY A 88 -17.63 5.70 -6.50
N PRO A 89 -16.38 5.59 -6.03
CA PRO A 89 -15.39 4.72 -6.65
C PRO A 89 -15.67 3.25 -6.33
N GLN A 90 -15.81 2.41 -7.36
CA GLN A 90 -15.99 0.96 -7.24
C GLN A 90 -14.78 0.22 -7.81
N LYS A 91 -14.17 -0.69 -7.03
CA LYS A 91 -13.17 -1.64 -7.55
C LYS A 91 -13.86 -2.61 -8.50
N ILE A 92 -13.31 -2.76 -9.70
CA ILE A 92 -13.84 -3.68 -10.72
C ILE A 92 -12.90 -4.82 -11.08
N ALA A 93 -11.59 -4.63 -10.88
CA ALA A 93 -10.61 -5.68 -11.10
C ALA A 93 -9.31 -5.42 -10.35
N GLU A 94 -8.56 -6.50 -10.15
CA GLU A 94 -7.20 -6.47 -9.62
C GLU A 94 -6.24 -6.91 -10.73
N LEU A 95 -5.23 -6.09 -11.00
CA LEU A 95 -4.23 -6.37 -12.04
C LEU A 95 -3.17 -7.36 -11.53
N GLY A 96 -2.90 -7.34 -10.23
CA GLY A 96 -1.79 -8.05 -9.61
C GLY A 96 -0.44 -7.43 -10.00
N ILE A 97 0.45 -7.20 -9.05
CA ILE A 97 1.75 -6.58 -9.33
C ILE A 97 2.85 -7.23 -8.48
N ALA A 98 4.01 -7.47 -9.09
CA ALA A 98 5.24 -7.76 -8.37
C ALA A 98 5.82 -6.47 -7.78
N ALA A 99 6.44 -6.56 -6.60
CA ALA A 99 6.95 -5.41 -5.83
C ALA A 99 7.67 -4.32 -6.68
N ASP A 100 7.78 -3.10 -6.15
CA ASP A 100 8.70 -2.05 -6.62
C ASP A 100 8.25 -1.18 -7.82
N LEU A 101 6.95 -1.07 -8.06
CA LEU A 101 6.45 -0.04 -8.98
C LEU A 101 6.63 1.36 -8.36
N SER A 102 7.31 2.29 -9.02
CA SER A 102 7.47 3.64 -8.45
C SER A 102 6.16 4.45 -8.55
N SER A 103 5.84 5.23 -7.51
CA SER A 103 4.65 6.09 -7.50
C SER A 103 4.67 7.12 -8.63
N THR A 104 5.85 7.62 -9.02
CA THR A 104 6.02 8.59 -10.10
C THR A 104 5.58 8.01 -11.45
N TYR A 105 6.02 6.79 -11.77
CA TYR A 105 5.64 6.14 -13.03
C TYR A 105 4.17 5.72 -13.02
N PHE A 106 3.69 5.20 -11.90
CA PHE A 106 2.30 4.81 -11.75
C PHE A 106 1.31 5.95 -12.00
N LYS A 107 1.60 7.17 -11.54
CA LYS A 107 0.74 8.35 -11.77
C LYS A 107 0.55 8.71 -13.23
N SER A 108 1.49 8.30 -14.10
CA SER A 108 1.42 8.48 -15.55
C SER A 108 0.74 7.33 -16.31
N SER A 109 0.06 6.44 -15.59
CA SER A 109 -0.76 5.39 -16.20
C SER A 109 -1.91 5.99 -17.02
N GLN A 110 -2.30 5.29 -18.08
CA GLN A 110 -3.35 5.73 -19.00
C GLN A 110 -4.36 4.61 -19.25
N ILE A 111 -5.60 4.98 -19.53
CA ILE A 111 -6.70 4.05 -19.79
C ILE A 111 -7.45 4.52 -21.04
N ARG A 112 -7.92 3.58 -21.87
CA ARG A 112 -8.78 3.87 -23.03
C ARG A 112 -9.75 2.74 -23.33
N SER A 113 -10.78 3.03 -24.12
CA SER A 113 -11.69 2.02 -24.66
C SER A 113 -10.98 1.10 -25.67
N ALA A 114 -11.41 -0.16 -25.72
CA ALA A 114 -11.14 -1.12 -26.79
C ALA A 114 -12.43 -1.82 -27.21
N SER A 115 -12.42 -2.47 -28.37
CA SER A 115 -13.59 -3.17 -28.92
C SER A 115 -14.11 -4.28 -27.99
N ASN A 116 -13.23 -4.87 -27.19
CA ASN A 116 -13.53 -5.96 -26.27
C ASN A 116 -13.27 -5.61 -24.80
N GLY A 117 -13.23 -4.32 -24.44
CA GLY A 117 -13.13 -3.90 -23.04
C GLY A 117 -12.34 -2.61 -22.82
N VAL A 118 -11.49 -2.61 -21.79
CA VAL A 118 -10.72 -1.44 -21.36
C VAL A 118 -9.23 -1.75 -21.43
N LEU A 119 -8.50 -0.97 -22.23
CA LEU A 119 -7.04 -1.04 -22.31
C LEU A 119 -6.40 -0.14 -21.26
N ILE A 120 -5.40 -0.67 -20.59
CA ILE A 120 -4.69 -0.03 -19.49
C ILE A 120 -3.20 -0.06 -19.83
N LYS A 121 -2.53 1.07 -19.67
CA LYS A 121 -1.08 1.20 -19.77
C LYS A 121 -0.52 1.63 -18.43
N ILE A 122 0.39 0.83 -17.88
CA ILE A 122 1.11 1.13 -16.66
C ILE A 122 2.58 1.32 -17.02
N PRO A 123 3.16 2.49 -16.75
CA PRO A 123 4.61 2.69 -16.85
C PRO A 123 5.33 2.05 -15.66
N TRP A 124 6.42 1.34 -15.95
CA TRP A 124 7.28 0.64 -14.99
C TRP A 124 8.73 1.10 -15.13
N MET A 125 9.49 0.85 -14.07
CA MET A 125 10.93 1.00 -14.08
C MET A 125 11.58 -0.37 -14.38
N ASP A 126 12.44 -0.46 -15.40
CA ASP A 126 13.22 -1.67 -15.63
C ASP A 126 14.30 -1.84 -14.54
N ARG A 127 14.16 -2.90 -13.74
CA ARG A 127 15.08 -3.21 -12.63
C ARG A 127 16.51 -3.49 -13.09
N LYS A 128 16.73 -3.92 -14.33
CA LYS A 128 18.09 -4.19 -14.85
C LYS A 128 18.96 -2.92 -14.91
N PHE A 129 18.34 -1.75 -14.89
CA PHE A 129 19.03 -0.45 -14.94
C PHE A 129 19.41 0.13 -13.58
N TYR A 130 18.90 -0.41 -12.46
CA TYR A 130 19.16 0.16 -11.11
C TYR A 130 20.49 -0.29 -10.48
N SER A 131 21.25 -1.15 -11.16
CA SER A 131 22.59 -1.53 -10.74
C SER A 131 23.61 -0.47 -11.21
N LYS A 132 23.98 0.46 -10.31
CA LYS A 132 25.12 1.39 -10.50
C LYS A 132 26.43 0.66 -10.88
N LYS A 133 26.55 -0.64 -10.59
CA LYS A 133 27.69 -1.49 -10.96
C LYS A 133 27.72 -1.90 -12.43
N LEU A 134 26.61 -1.84 -13.16
CA LEU A 134 26.50 -2.36 -14.53
C LEU A 134 26.43 -1.27 -15.62
N ASN A 135 26.17 0.00 -15.28
CA ASN A 135 26.14 1.10 -16.26
C ASN A 135 26.51 2.45 -15.60
N PRO A 136 27.80 2.81 -15.56
CA PRO A 136 28.24 4.11 -15.04
C PRO A 136 27.86 5.30 -15.95
N ASP A 137 27.58 5.06 -17.23
CA ASP A 137 27.45 6.14 -18.24
C ASP A 137 26.02 6.41 -18.74
N LYS A 138 24.97 5.84 -18.13
CA LYS A 138 23.59 6.05 -18.62
C LYS A 138 22.64 6.47 -17.50
N ASN A 139 22.37 7.78 -17.44
CA ASN A 139 21.18 8.41 -16.85
C ASN A 139 19.90 8.03 -17.61
N VAL A 140 19.72 6.77 -17.99
CA VAL A 140 18.54 6.30 -18.69
C VAL A 140 17.77 5.44 -17.71
N SER A 141 16.79 6.03 -17.04
CA SER A 141 15.69 5.24 -16.51
C SER A 141 15.06 4.51 -17.70
N ALA A 142 15.30 3.21 -17.85
CA ALA A 142 14.61 2.42 -18.85
C ALA A 142 13.18 2.22 -18.37
N ARG A 143 12.36 3.25 -18.60
CA ARG A 143 10.91 3.17 -18.46
C ARG A 143 10.43 2.11 -19.45
N LYS A 144 9.70 1.12 -18.94
CA LYS A 144 9.02 0.11 -19.75
C LYS A 144 7.53 0.24 -19.50
N ASP A 145 6.72 0.25 -20.54
CA ASP A 145 5.27 0.25 -20.38
C ASP A 145 4.76 -1.20 -20.43
N GLU A 146 3.84 -1.54 -19.53
CA GLU A 146 3.08 -2.79 -19.55
C GLU A 146 1.62 -2.52 -19.85
N TYR A 147 1.03 -3.42 -20.63
CA TYR A 147 -0.31 -3.25 -21.17
C TYR A 147 -1.21 -4.37 -20.68
N TYR A 148 -2.41 -3.96 -20.27
CA TYR A 148 -3.42 -4.86 -19.74
C TYR A 148 -4.73 -4.60 -20.47
N LEU A 149 -5.51 -5.66 -20.67
CA LEU A 149 -6.88 -5.60 -21.17
C LEU A 149 -7.80 -6.13 -20.09
N TYR A 150 -8.73 -5.30 -19.65
CA TYR A 150 -9.86 -5.70 -18.81
C TYR A 150 -11.05 -6.06 -19.71
N ASP A 151 -11.53 -7.30 -19.59
CA ASP A 151 -12.74 -7.77 -20.24
C ASP A 151 -13.94 -7.63 -19.26
N PRO A 152 -14.91 -6.75 -19.56
CA PRO A 152 -16.05 -6.53 -18.68
C PRO A 152 -17.03 -7.72 -18.65
N ALA A 153 -17.04 -8.59 -19.65
CA ALA A 153 -17.95 -9.73 -19.68
C ALA A 153 -17.50 -10.84 -18.73
N THR A 154 -16.19 -11.03 -18.60
CA THR A 154 -15.60 -12.06 -17.71
C THR A 154 -15.06 -11.49 -16.40
N ALA A 155 -15.02 -10.16 -16.26
CA ALA A 155 -14.36 -9.44 -15.18
C ALA A 155 -12.87 -9.83 -15.00
N LYS A 156 -12.21 -10.25 -16.08
CA LYS A 156 -10.82 -10.71 -16.06
C LYS A 156 -9.87 -9.67 -16.63
N ILE A 157 -8.64 -9.73 -16.16
CA ILE A 157 -7.52 -8.96 -16.71
C ILE A 157 -6.54 -9.91 -17.39
N ALA A 158 -6.10 -9.52 -18.58
CA ALA A 158 -5.05 -10.19 -19.32
C ALA A 158 -3.91 -9.22 -19.61
N VAL A 159 -2.67 -9.68 -19.48
CA VAL A 159 -1.51 -8.96 -20.01
C VAL A 159 -1.53 -9.08 -21.52
N VAL A 160 -1.36 -7.95 -22.22
CA VAL A 160 -1.35 -7.89 -23.68
C VAL A 160 -0.05 -7.26 -24.19
N LYS A 161 0.27 -7.49 -25.47
CA LYS A 161 1.34 -6.77 -26.15
C LYS A 161 0.93 -5.31 -26.36
N ASP A 162 1.90 -4.45 -26.64
CA ASP A 162 1.65 -3.06 -26.99
C ASP A 162 0.60 -2.97 -28.11
N PRO A 163 -0.60 -2.43 -27.83
CA PRO A 163 -1.68 -2.37 -28.81
C PRO A 163 -1.52 -1.20 -29.80
N GLY A 164 -0.49 -0.36 -29.65
CA GLY A 164 -0.29 0.85 -30.46
C GLY A 164 -1.42 1.89 -30.32
N GLY A 165 -1.40 2.93 -31.14
CA GLY A 165 -2.44 3.96 -31.22
C GLY A 165 -2.40 5.00 -30.09
N GLU A 166 -3.27 6.00 -30.19
CA GLU A 166 -3.26 7.16 -29.30
C GLU A 166 -3.90 6.87 -27.94
N TRP A 167 -3.41 7.59 -26.92
CA TRP A 167 -3.95 7.54 -25.57
C TRP A 167 -4.70 8.85 -25.29
N PRO A 168 -5.92 8.77 -24.70
CA PRO A 168 -6.75 9.94 -24.48
C PRO A 168 -6.14 10.87 -23.42
N LYS A 169 -6.64 12.11 -23.42
CA LYS A 169 -6.39 13.05 -22.32
C LYS A 169 -7.18 12.62 -21.08
N GLU A 170 -6.65 12.96 -19.92
CA GLU A 170 -7.34 12.72 -18.65
C GLU A 170 -8.67 13.49 -18.58
N THR A 171 -9.68 12.85 -18.02
CA THR A 171 -10.99 13.44 -17.69
C THR A 171 -11.11 13.81 -16.21
N LEU A 172 -10.29 13.19 -15.36
CA LEU A 172 -10.16 13.50 -13.94
C LEU A 172 -8.69 13.70 -13.59
N SER A 173 -8.38 14.80 -12.92
CA SER A 173 -7.02 15.07 -12.46
C SER A 173 -6.59 14.14 -11.33
N LEU A 174 -5.27 13.95 -11.17
CA LEU A 174 -4.65 13.23 -10.06
C LEU A 174 -5.10 13.73 -8.68
N ILE A 175 -5.33 15.04 -8.55
CA ILE A 175 -5.82 15.64 -7.30
C ILE A 175 -7.23 15.15 -6.99
N LYS A 176 -8.08 15.04 -8.01
CA LYS A 176 -9.48 14.60 -7.84
C LYS A 176 -9.55 13.11 -7.50
N THR A 177 -8.85 12.25 -8.24
CA THR A 177 -8.81 10.81 -7.95
C THR A 177 -8.15 10.51 -6.60
N GLY A 178 -7.06 11.22 -6.26
CA GLY A 178 -6.40 11.09 -4.96
C GLY A 178 -7.27 11.52 -3.78
N LYS A 179 -8.17 12.49 -3.96
CA LYS A 179 -9.12 12.91 -2.92
C LYS A 179 -10.18 11.85 -2.62
N LEU A 180 -10.57 11.02 -3.60
CA LEU A 180 -11.60 9.98 -3.43
C LEU A 180 -11.25 8.98 -2.33
N PHE A 181 -9.96 8.78 -2.08
CA PHE A 181 -9.49 7.87 -1.05
C PHE A 181 -9.02 8.60 0.20
N ARG A 182 -8.98 9.94 0.24
CA ARG A 182 -8.34 10.71 1.33
C ARG A 182 -8.88 10.39 2.72
N ASP A 183 -10.17 10.15 2.85
CA ASP A 183 -10.82 9.93 4.15
C ASP A 183 -10.82 8.45 4.57
N PHE A 184 -10.38 7.56 3.67
CA PHE A 184 -10.10 6.13 3.90
C PHE A 184 -11.11 5.41 4.78
N SER A 185 -12.38 5.84 4.70
CA SER A 185 -13.48 5.08 5.25
C SER A 185 -13.68 3.86 4.39
N ASP A 186 -13.52 2.69 4.99
CA ASP A 186 -14.02 1.44 4.42
C ASP A 186 -13.23 0.94 3.20
N PHE A 187 -11.93 0.63 3.39
CA PHE A 187 -11.18 -0.23 2.46
C PHE A 187 -11.98 -1.47 2.07
N ASP A 188 -12.66 -2.07 3.05
CA ASP A 188 -13.55 -3.20 2.85
C ASP A 188 -14.74 -2.86 1.94
N ALA A 189 -15.38 -1.69 2.11
CA ALA A 189 -16.46 -1.26 1.22
C ALA A 189 -15.95 -0.90 -0.19
N ALA A 190 -14.69 -0.47 -0.32
CA ALA A 190 -14.02 -0.27 -1.60
C ALA A 190 -13.51 -1.58 -2.23
N GLY A 191 -13.70 -2.74 -1.59
CA GLY A 191 -13.26 -4.05 -2.06
C GLY A 191 -11.73 -4.27 -2.05
N LEU A 192 -11.01 -3.41 -1.33
CA LEU A 192 -9.57 -3.52 -1.15
C LEU A 192 -9.24 -4.49 -0.01
N PRO A 193 -8.12 -5.25 -0.11
CA PRO A 193 -7.73 -6.12 0.98
C PRO A 193 -7.41 -5.29 2.22
N ASN A 194 -7.75 -5.83 3.39
CA ASN A 194 -7.48 -5.16 4.65
C ASN A 194 -5.97 -5.17 4.90
N PRO A 195 -5.32 -4.01 5.10
CA PRO A 195 -3.87 -3.97 5.25
C PRO A 195 -3.36 -4.69 6.51
N LEU A 196 -4.23 -4.88 7.51
CA LEU A 196 -3.91 -5.60 8.75
C LEU A 196 -3.61 -7.08 8.51
N ASP A 197 -4.16 -7.69 7.45
CA ASP A 197 -3.93 -9.11 7.14
C ASP A 197 -2.47 -9.41 6.77
N TYR A 198 -1.70 -8.36 6.46
CA TYR A 198 -0.28 -8.45 6.11
C TYR A 198 0.64 -7.99 7.24
N ILE A 199 0.09 -7.82 8.46
CA ILE A 199 0.81 -7.34 9.63
C ILE A 199 0.85 -8.45 10.70
N PRO A 200 2.04 -9.00 11.01
CA PRO A 200 2.17 -9.98 12.08
C PRO A 200 1.64 -9.44 13.41
N GLY A 201 0.75 -10.19 14.06
CA GLY A 201 0.15 -9.82 15.36
C GLY A 201 -1.07 -8.91 15.29
N ALA A 202 -1.45 -8.40 14.10
CA ALA A 202 -2.66 -7.59 13.93
C ALA A 202 -3.96 -8.43 13.78
N GLY A 203 -3.87 -9.77 13.88
CA GLY A 203 -5.03 -10.66 13.77
C GLY A 203 -5.94 -10.67 15.01
N GLU A 204 -5.38 -10.35 16.17
CA GLU A 204 -6.06 -10.45 17.47
C GLU A 204 -6.52 -9.09 17.99
N PRO A 205 -7.63 -9.01 18.76
CA PRO A 205 -8.19 -7.75 19.26
C PRO A 205 -7.19 -6.88 20.04
N ASP A 206 -6.35 -7.47 20.89
CA ASP A 206 -5.33 -6.74 21.65
C ASP A 206 -4.25 -6.14 20.73
N GLY A 207 -3.86 -6.87 19.68
CA GLY A 207 -2.92 -6.37 18.67
C GLY A 207 -3.50 -5.20 17.89
N LEU A 208 -4.80 -5.23 17.57
CA LEU A 208 -5.51 -4.11 16.94
C LEU A 208 -5.57 -2.89 17.85
N ALA A 209 -5.87 -3.08 19.13
CA ALA A 209 -5.87 -2.01 20.13
C ALA A 209 -4.46 -1.43 20.35
N ASP A 210 -3.42 -2.25 20.29
CA ASP A 210 -2.02 -1.80 20.37
C ASP A 210 -1.62 -0.92 19.18
N ILE A 211 -2.04 -1.27 17.96
CA ILE A 211 -1.80 -0.46 16.76
C ILE A 211 -2.31 0.97 16.97
N ILE A 212 -3.51 1.10 17.54
CA ILE A 212 -4.12 2.40 17.82
C ILE A 212 -3.42 3.07 19.01
N SER A 213 -3.43 2.43 20.18
CA SER A 213 -3.05 3.03 21.46
C SER A 213 -1.58 3.44 21.55
N LYS A 214 -0.70 2.69 20.90
CA LYS A 214 0.74 2.97 20.86
C LYS A 214 1.11 3.82 19.64
N GLY A 215 0.13 4.21 18.83
CA GLY A 215 0.34 5.00 17.63
C GLY A 215 1.26 4.29 16.64
N LEU A 216 1.08 2.97 16.48
CA LEU A 216 1.89 2.15 15.59
C LEU A 216 1.32 2.24 14.17
N GLY A 217 2.22 2.29 13.20
CA GLY A 217 1.83 2.47 11.80
C GLY A 217 1.21 3.85 11.55
N GLU A 218 0.70 4.07 10.35
CA GLU A 218 0.10 5.35 9.98
C GLU A 218 -1.43 5.40 10.24
N ARG A 219 -2.03 6.58 10.09
CA ARG A 219 -3.48 6.84 10.26
C ARG A 219 -4.37 5.77 9.63
N ARG A 220 -4.04 5.31 8.41
CA ARG A 220 -4.82 4.30 7.69
C ARG A 220 -4.91 2.97 8.43
N LEU A 221 -3.80 2.52 9.00
CA LEU A 221 -3.73 1.27 9.74
C LEU A 221 -4.53 1.36 11.05
N ARG A 222 -4.46 2.49 11.74
CA ARG A 222 -5.23 2.72 12.97
C ARG A 222 -6.73 2.77 12.72
N LEU A 223 -7.18 3.44 11.65
CA LEU A 223 -8.59 3.45 11.26
C LEU A 223 -9.08 2.06 10.85
N ALA A 224 -8.28 1.28 10.11
CA ALA A 224 -8.61 -0.10 9.76
C ALA A 224 -8.72 -0.98 11.02
N ALA A 225 -7.81 -0.80 11.99
CA ALA A 225 -7.84 -1.54 13.25
C ALA A 225 -9.09 -1.24 14.07
N ALA A 226 -9.48 0.05 14.14
CA ALA A 226 -10.69 0.48 14.83
C ALA A 226 -11.95 -0.16 14.24
N ARG A 227 -12.09 -0.14 12.90
CA ARG A 227 -13.22 -0.79 12.22
C ARG A 227 -13.29 -2.28 12.47
N ARG A 228 -12.15 -2.99 12.43
CA ARG A 228 -12.10 -4.42 12.70
C ARG A 228 -12.44 -4.76 14.14
N LEU A 229 -12.07 -3.91 15.11
CA LEU A 229 -12.53 -4.04 16.50
C LEU A 229 -14.06 -3.92 16.58
N MET A 230 -14.66 -2.91 15.94
CA MET A 230 -16.12 -2.75 15.92
C MET A 230 -16.82 -3.94 15.24
N ALA A 231 -16.32 -4.39 14.08
CA ALA A 231 -16.91 -5.49 13.33
C ALA A 231 -16.79 -6.85 14.04
N SER A 232 -15.78 -7.02 14.90
CA SER A 232 -15.56 -8.26 15.65
C SER A 232 -16.28 -8.31 17.01
N GLY A 233 -16.97 -7.23 17.40
CA GLY A 233 -17.65 -7.12 18.70
C GLY A 233 -16.71 -6.81 19.87
N ASN A 234 -15.55 -6.20 19.58
CA ASN A 234 -14.52 -5.83 20.56
C ASN A 234 -14.47 -4.30 20.76
N GLU A 235 -15.60 -3.61 20.62
CA GLU A 235 -15.71 -2.15 20.75
C GLU A 235 -15.21 -1.62 22.11
N GLY A 236 -15.27 -2.44 23.17
CA GLY A 236 -14.77 -2.10 24.50
C GLY A 236 -13.27 -1.78 24.54
N LEU A 237 -12.50 -2.25 23.57
CA LEU A 237 -11.05 -1.97 23.45
C LEU A 237 -10.77 -0.65 22.73
N LEU A 238 -11.69 -0.14 21.92
CA LEU A 238 -11.45 1.03 21.07
C LEU A 238 -11.33 2.33 21.88
N ARG A 239 -12.23 2.56 22.85
CA ARG A 239 -12.17 3.78 23.68
C ARG A 239 -10.88 3.89 24.51
N PRO A 240 -10.44 2.85 25.24
CA PRO A 240 -9.12 2.85 25.90
C PRO A 240 -7.98 3.07 24.92
N ALA A 241 -8.06 2.51 23.70
CA ALA A 241 -7.01 2.66 22.72
C ALA A 241 -6.90 4.10 22.19
N ILE A 242 -8.02 4.77 21.91
CA ILE A 242 -8.04 6.19 21.53
C ILE A 242 -7.42 7.05 22.64
N ALA A 243 -7.77 6.79 23.91
CA ALA A 243 -7.20 7.52 25.05
C ALA A 243 -5.69 7.28 25.22
N GLY A 244 -5.21 6.06 24.92
CA GLY A 244 -3.79 5.74 24.88
C GLY A 244 -3.05 6.57 23.83
N LEU A 245 -3.61 6.64 22.62
CA LEU A 245 -3.03 7.41 21.52
C LEU A 245 -2.99 8.92 21.83
N ASP A 246 -4.05 9.44 22.45
CA ASP A 246 -4.17 10.86 22.83
C ASP A 246 -3.03 11.30 23.75
N LYS A 247 -2.61 10.43 24.69
CA LYS A 247 -1.51 10.70 25.63
C LYS A 247 -0.15 10.84 24.93
N ILE A 248 0.05 10.17 23.80
CA ILE A 248 1.35 10.12 23.12
C ILE A 248 1.37 10.91 21.81
N ALA A 249 0.20 11.34 21.29
CA ALA A 249 0.07 11.98 19.99
C ALA A 249 0.90 13.28 19.88
N ALA A 250 0.88 14.10 20.93
CA ALA A 250 1.68 15.32 20.99
C ALA A 250 3.19 15.02 21.02
N ALA A 251 3.60 14.06 21.86
CA ALA A 251 5.01 13.65 21.99
C ALA A 251 5.57 13.03 20.70
N ARG A 252 4.75 12.25 19.99
CA ARG A 252 5.10 11.62 18.70
C ARG A 252 4.85 12.52 17.49
N LYS A 253 4.36 13.75 17.69
CA LYS A 253 4.02 14.71 16.62
C LYS A 253 3.16 14.08 15.52
N ILE A 254 2.12 13.35 15.91
CA ILE A 254 1.22 12.69 14.96
C ILE A 254 0.43 13.76 14.20
N SER A 255 0.80 13.97 12.93
CA SER A 255 0.10 14.89 12.03
C SER A 255 -1.37 14.52 11.89
N PHE A 256 -2.24 15.52 11.85
CA PHE A 256 -3.69 15.36 11.68
C PHE A 256 -4.39 14.57 12.80
N TRP A 257 -3.78 14.44 13.99
CA TRP A 257 -4.36 13.70 15.11
C TRP A 257 -5.79 14.19 15.44
N THR A 258 -6.05 15.49 15.43
CA THR A 258 -7.38 16.03 15.69
C THR A 258 -8.45 15.48 14.73
N GLU A 259 -8.12 15.43 13.43
CA GLU A 259 -9.01 14.89 12.39
C GLU A 259 -9.16 13.38 12.51
N GLU A 260 -8.06 12.68 12.80
CA GLU A 260 -8.06 11.23 13.01
C GLU A 260 -8.89 10.83 14.24
N LYS A 261 -8.74 11.55 15.36
CA LYS A 261 -9.52 11.32 16.59
C LYS A 261 -11.01 11.47 16.31
N ALA A 262 -11.41 12.51 15.58
CA ALA A 262 -12.81 12.68 15.19
C ALA A 262 -13.36 11.48 14.40
N LEU A 263 -12.58 10.93 13.46
CA LEU A 263 -12.97 9.72 12.73
C LEU A 263 -13.03 8.48 13.61
N LEU A 264 -12.08 8.30 14.54
CA LEU A 264 -12.07 7.17 15.46
C LEU A 264 -13.29 7.21 16.41
N GLU A 265 -13.64 8.38 16.91
CA GLU A 265 -14.84 8.60 17.74
C GLU A 265 -16.13 8.38 16.92
N GLN A 266 -16.16 8.77 15.65
CA GLN A 266 -17.28 8.46 14.76
C GLN A 266 -17.45 6.95 14.56
N ILE A 267 -16.35 6.22 14.34
CA ILE A 267 -16.36 4.75 14.23
C ILE A 267 -16.92 4.13 15.52
N LEU A 268 -16.48 4.62 16.68
CA LEU A 268 -16.96 4.15 17.98
C LEU A 268 -18.46 4.43 18.21
N ALA A 269 -18.99 5.51 17.64
CA ALA A 269 -20.39 5.89 17.77
C ALA A 269 -21.34 5.09 16.86
N VAL A 270 -20.84 4.34 15.88
CA VAL A 270 -21.68 3.47 15.05
C VAL A 270 -22.16 2.28 15.89
N PRO A 271 -23.48 2.03 16.01
CA PRO A 271 -23.99 0.87 16.73
C PRO A 271 -23.41 -0.40 16.12
N GLY A 272 -22.72 -1.22 16.93
CA GLY A 272 -22.25 -2.53 16.48
C GLY A 272 -23.43 -3.34 15.94
N LYS A 273 -23.31 -3.89 14.72
CA LYS A 273 -24.25 -4.90 14.26
C LYS A 273 -24.18 -6.06 15.24
N LYS A 274 -25.24 -6.28 16.00
CA LYS A 274 -25.35 -7.45 16.87
C LYS A 274 -25.14 -8.69 16.01
N LYS A 275 -24.18 -9.54 16.39
CA LYS A 275 -24.08 -10.90 15.84
C LYS A 275 -25.38 -11.63 16.17
N GLY A 276 -26.23 -11.87 15.16
CA GLY A 276 -27.44 -12.68 15.27
C GLY A 276 -28.72 -11.92 15.00
N GLU A 277 -28.94 -11.52 13.75
CA GLU A 277 -30.24 -11.47 13.07
C GLU A 277 -30.06 -12.00 11.65
#